data_AF-A0A2N0TR87-F1
#
_entry.id   AF-A0A2N0TR87-F1
#
_cell.length_a   1.000
_cell.length_b   1.000
_cell.length_c   1.000
_cell.angle_alpha   90.00
_cell.angle_beta   90.00
_cell.angle_gamma   90.00
#
_symmetry.space_group_name_H-M   'P 1'
#
loop_
_entity.id
_entity.type
_entity.pdbx_description
1 polymer ?
#
loop_
_entity_poly.entity_id
_entity_poly.type
_entity_poly.pdbx_seq_one_letter_code
_entity_poly.pdbx_strand_id
1 'polypeptide(L)'
;MRTKEIKEFLPLAILSIIGLVSVLQVLLTDYTFNYRQYIGLSLLMVCGIFFFTDRRLYRYFFGITLILGTLNLIAFSTYIFAFYFIFFPIQILPFIFLVVYLIKYRERISDLYFRSIQKSEEEEQEYYDRKLKRFKEKFSELSDPEIEDKLNQELVPEAKQALIELIENRNQKTHHNNI
;
A
#
# COMPACT_ATOMS: atom_id res chain seq x y z
N MET A 1 -29.93 10.84 -4.03
CA MET A 1 -28.63 10.16 -4.29
C MET A 1 -28.09 10.68 -5.61
N ARG A 2 -26.88 11.24 -5.65
CA ARG A 2 -26.30 11.78 -6.90
C ARG A 2 -25.98 10.62 -7.85
N THR A 3 -26.10 10.82 -9.16
CA THR A 3 -25.85 9.78 -10.19
C THR A 3 -24.48 9.11 -10.09
N LYS A 4 -23.46 9.81 -9.55
CA LYS A 4 -22.13 9.25 -9.24
C LYS A 4 -22.16 8.20 -8.12
N GLU A 5 -22.98 8.40 -7.10
CA GLU A 5 -23.13 7.51 -5.93
C GLU A 5 -23.85 6.21 -6.30
N ILE A 6 -24.85 6.29 -7.18
CA ILE A 6 -25.58 5.12 -7.68
C ILE A 6 -24.63 4.18 -8.43
N LYS A 7 -23.75 4.74 -9.27
CA LYS A 7 -22.73 3.94 -9.97
C LYS A 7 -21.73 3.31 -8.99
N GLU A 8 -21.47 3.92 -7.83
CA GLU A 8 -20.57 3.37 -6.79
C GLU A 8 -21.21 2.24 -6.01
N PHE A 9 -22.52 2.27 -5.90
CA PHE A 9 -23.29 1.20 -5.27
C PHE A 9 -23.41 -0.05 -6.12
N LEU A 10 -23.41 0.11 -7.46
CA LEU A 10 -23.79 -0.97 -8.37
C LEU A 10 -23.01 -2.29 -8.15
N PRO A 11 -21.67 -2.30 -8.02
CA PRO A 11 -20.92 -3.55 -7.75
C PRO A 11 -21.34 -4.22 -6.44
N LEU A 12 -21.46 -3.42 -5.37
CA LEU A 12 -21.86 -3.90 -4.05
C LEU A 12 -23.29 -4.44 -4.07
N ALA A 13 -24.21 -3.74 -4.74
CA ALA A 13 -25.60 -4.15 -4.87
C ALA A 13 -25.74 -5.49 -5.58
N ILE A 14 -25.06 -5.66 -6.72
CA ILE A 14 -25.09 -6.91 -7.49
C ILE A 14 -24.52 -8.06 -6.66
N LEU A 15 -23.35 -7.87 -6.03
CA LEU A 15 -22.78 -8.91 -5.15
C LEU A 15 -23.68 -9.22 -3.97
N SER A 16 -24.36 -8.22 -3.39
CA SER A 16 -25.30 -8.42 -2.29
C SER A 16 -26.50 -9.25 -2.73
N ILE A 17 -27.05 -9.02 -3.93
CA ILE A 17 -28.12 -9.83 -4.51
C ILE A 17 -27.65 -11.27 -4.70
N ILE A 18 -26.45 -11.48 -5.24
CA ILE A 18 -25.87 -12.83 -5.41
C ILE A 18 -25.70 -13.53 -4.05
N GLY A 19 -25.22 -12.81 -3.04
CA GLY A 19 -25.10 -13.32 -1.68
C GLY A 19 -26.45 -13.70 -1.07
N LEU A 20 -27.48 -12.88 -1.27
CA LEU A 20 -28.85 -13.17 -0.82
C LEU A 20 -29.43 -14.41 -1.51
N VAL A 21 -29.25 -14.55 -2.83
CA VAL A 21 -29.66 -15.76 -3.56
C VAL A 21 -28.96 -17.00 -3.00
N SER A 22 -27.70 -16.87 -2.61
CA SER A 22 -26.92 -17.96 -2.03
C SER A 22 -27.42 -18.36 -0.63
N VAL A 23 -27.82 -17.38 0.18
CA VAL A 23 -28.47 -17.63 1.48
C VAL A 23 -29.81 -18.34 1.27
N LEU A 24 -30.63 -17.88 0.31
CA LEU A 24 -31.89 -18.54 -0.02
C LEU A 24 -31.69 -19.98 -0.47
N GLN A 25 -30.64 -20.25 -1.26
CA GLN A 25 -30.32 -21.62 -1.68
C GLN A 25 -29.98 -22.51 -0.48
N VAL A 26 -29.20 -22.04 0.49
CA VAL A 26 -28.93 -22.80 1.73
C VAL A 26 -30.20 -23.07 2.53
N LEU A 27 -31.13 -22.12 2.58
CA LEU A 27 -32.38 -22.28 3.34
C LEU A 27 -33.38 -23.22 2.66
N LEU A 28 -33.32 -23.34 1.34
CA LEU A 28 -34.29 -24.09 0.52
C LEU A 28 -33.76 -25.45 0.04
N THR A 29 -32.48 -25.75 0.27
CA THR A 29 -31.82 -26.99 -0.20
C THR A 29 -30.93 -27.57 0.89
N ASP A 30 -30.47 -28.81 0.71
CA ASP A 30 -29.52 -29.45 1.63
C ASP A 30 -28.06 -28.94 1.48
N TYR A 31 -27.86 -27.83 0.76
CA TYR A 31 -26.52 -27.25 0.60
C TYR A 31 -26.05 -26.59 1.89
N THR A 32 -24.82 -26.86 2.29
CA THR A 32 -24.19 -26.25 3.47
C THR A 32 -23.07 -25.29 3.06
N PHE A 33 -23.05 -24.11 3.67
CA PHE A 33 -21.93 -23.18 3.48
C PHE A 33 -20.65 -23.70 4.14
N ASN A 34 -19.52 -23.38 3.51
CA ASN A 34 -18.20 -23.52 4.13
C ASN A 34 -17.74 -22.17 4.70
N TYR A 35 -16.63 -22.15 5.44
CA TYR A 35 -16.01 -20.97 6.02
C TYR A 35 -15.83 -19.83 5.00
N ARG A 36 -15.53 -20.17 3.74
CA ARG A 36 -15.34 -19.17 2.66
C ARG A 36 -16.59 -18.34 2.42
N GLN A 37 -17.77 -18.95 2.39
CA GLN A 37 -19.04 -18.25 2.22
C GLN A 37 -19.41 -17.45 3.47
N TYR A 38 -19.25 -18.03 4.67
CA TYR A 38 -19.55 -17.31 5.91
C TYR A 38 -18.72 -16.04 6.05
N ILE A 39 -17.41 -16.13 5.83
CA ILE A 39 -16.50 -14.96 5.87
C ILE A 39 -16.83 -13.99 4.73
N GLY A 40 -17.03 -14.50 3.51
CA GLY A 40 -17.29 -13.65 2.35
C GLY A 40 -18.57 -12.82 2.48
N LEU A 41 -19.68 -13.45 2.90
CA LEU A 41 -20.95 -12.76 3.13
C LEU A 41 -20.89 -11.80 4.31
N SER A 42 -20.15 -12.14 5.38
CA SER A 42 -19.95 -11.24 6.52
C SER A 42 -19.17 -9.99 6.11
N LEU A 43 -18.07 -10.15 5.36
CA LEU A 43 -17.30 -9.02 4.82
C LEU A 43 -18.14 -8.17 3.86
N LEU A 44 -18.99 -8.79 3.05
CA LEU A 44 -19.90 -8.07 2.15
C LEU A 44 -20.92 -7.23 2.93
N MET A 45 -21.45 -7.76 4.04
CA MET A 45 -22.33 -7.02 4.95
C MET A 45 -21.61 -5.82 5.59
N VAL A 46 -20.37 -6.00 6.05
CA VAL A 46 -19.52 -4.91 6.57
C VAL A 46 -19.26 -3.84 5.50
N CYS A 47 -19.01 -4.24 4.25
CA CYS A 47 -18.91 -3.30 3.13
C CYS A 47 -20.20 -2.51 2.93
N GLY A 48 -21.37 -3.15 3.11
CA GLY A 48 -22.67 -2.51 3.16
C GLY A 48 -22.76 -1.41 4.23
N ILE A 49 -22.35 -1.72 5.46
CA ILE A 49 -22.37 -0.76 6.57
C ILE A 49 -21.43 0.43 6.28
N PHE A 50 -20.21 0.17 5.82
CA PHE A 50 -19.27 1.24 5.47
C PHE A 50 -19.76 2.06 4.27
N PHE A 51 -20.47 1.46 3.33
CA PHE A 51 -21.04 2.21 2.20
C PHE A 51 -21.95 3.35 2.70
N PHE A 52 -22.76 3.11 3.74
CA PHE A 52 -23.64 4.14 4.30
C PHE A 52 -22.96 5.04 5.34
N THR A 53 -21.95 4.54 6.06
CA THR A 53 -21.31 5.27 7.17
C THR A 53 -20.11 6.10 6.71
N ASP A 54 -19.14 5.47 6.02
CA ASP A 54 -17.91 6.11 5.56
C ASP A 54 -17.48 5.58 4.19
N ARG A 55 -17.68 6.41 3.17
CA ARG A 55 -17.33 6.13 1.77
C ARG A 55 -15.85 5.81 1.56
N ARG A 56 -14.96 6.36 2.40
CA ARG A 56 -13.52 6.12 2.33
C ARG A 56 -13.21 4.72 2.84
N LEU A 57 -13.71 4.35 4.02
CA LEU A 57 -13.55 3.00 4.56
C LEU A 57 -14.15 1.94 3.64
N TYR A 58 -15.34 2.21 3.09
CA TYR A 58 -15.98 1.32 2.10
C TYR A 58 -15.04 0.98 0.96
N ARG A 59 -14.40 1.96 0.33
CA ARG A 59 -13.50 1.71 -0.81
C ARG A 59 -12.38 0.76 -0.42
N TYR A 60 -11.68 1.03 0.68
CA TYR A 60 -10.59 0.15 1.14
C TYR A 60 -11.08 -1.25 1.47
N PHE A 61 -12.12 -1.38 2.29
CA PHE A 61 -12.65 -2.67 2.70
C PHE A 61 -13.22 -3.47 1.53
N PHE A 62 -13.94 -2.82 0.62
CA PHE A 62 -14.50 -3.48 -0.56
C PHE A 62 -13.41 -3.94 -1.51
N GLY A 63 -12.38 -3.12 -1.74
CA GLY A 63 -11.21 -3.52 -2.53
C GLY A 63 -10.49 -4.75 -1.94
N ILE A 64 -10.23 -4.75 -0.63
CA ILE A 64 -9.62 -5.90 0.07
C ILE A 64 -10.52 -7.14 -0.05
N THR A 65 -11.82 -6.98 0.17
CA THR A 65 -12.82 -8.06 0.07
C THR A 65 -12.81 -8.67 -1.34
N LEU A 66 -12.75 -7.85 -2.39
CA LEU A 66 -12.66 -8.33 -3.77
C LEU A 66 -11.33 -9.06 -4.06
N ILE A 67 -10.21 -8.60 -3.49
CA ILE A 67 -8.91 -9.28 -3.63
C ILE A 67 -8.96 -10.67 -2.95
N LEU A 68 -9.46 -10.75 -1.71
CA LEU A 68 -9.62 -12.02 -1.00
C LEU A 68 -10.51 -12.99 -1.78
N GLY A 69 -11.61 -12.50 -2.36
CA GLY A 69 -12.48 -13.31 -3.21
C GLY A 69 -11.76 -13.79 -4.46
N THR A 70 -11.04 -12.89 -5.14
CA THR A 70 -10.26 -13.20 -6.35
C THR A 70 -9.25 -14.31 -6.08
N LEU A 71 -8.56 -14.28 -4.94
CA LEU A 71 -7.60 -15.31 -4.50
C LEU A 71 -8.25 -16.57 -3.94
N ASN A 72 -9.57 -16.75 -4.12
CA ASN A 72 -10.33 -17.91 -3.66
C ASN A 72 -10.29 -18.15 -2.14
N LEU A 73 -10.01 -17.11 -1.34
CA LEU A 73 -9.95 -17.18 0.12
C LEU A 73 -11.34 -17.04 0.76
N ILE A 74 -12.23 -16.32 0.09
CA ILE A 74 -13.64 -16.15 0.47
C ILE A 74 -14.53 -16.37 -0.74
N ALA A 75 -15.83 -16.55 -0.53
CA ALA A 75 -16.80 -16.74 -1.60
C ALA A 75 -18.06 -15.91 -1.32
N PHE A 76 -18.63 -15.35 -2.39
CA PHE A 76 -19.89 -14.58 -2.31
C PHE A 76 -21.10 -15.41 -2.74
N SER A 77 -20.89 -16.65 -3.19
CA SER A 77 -21.93 -17.53 -3.69
C SER A 77 -21.73 -19.00 -3.31
N THR A 78 -22.82 -19.78 -3.40
CA THR A 78 -22.82 -21.25 -3.32
C THR A 78 -21.98 -21.88 -4.44
N TYR A 79 -22.10 -21.34 -5.67
CA TYR A 79 -21.30 -21.76 -6.82
C TYR A 79 -20.00 -20.98 -6.90
N ILE A 80 -18.86 -21.68 -6.81
CA ILE A 80 -17.53 -21.09 -6.92
C ILE A 80 -16.93 -21.48 -8.27
N PHE A 81 -16.91 -20.53 -9.21
CA PHE A 81 -16.24 -20.69 -10.49
C PHE A 81 -14.85 -20.10 -10.42
N ALA A 82 -13.83 -20.93 -10.61
CA ALA A 82 -12.44 -20.50 -10.61
C ALA A 82 -11.67 -21.10 -11.79
N PHE A 83 -10.71 -20.34 -12.33
CA PHE A 83 -9.71 -20.84 -13.26
C PHE A 83 -8.34 -20.81 -12.58
N TYR A 84 -7.43 -21.67 -13.02
CA TYR A 84 -6.05 -21.63 -12.52
C TYR A 84 -5.24 -20.66 -13.35
N PHE A 85 -4.64 -19.68 -12.69
CA PHE A 85 -3.60 -18.86 -13.28
C PHE A 85 -2.26 -19.29 -12.68
N ILE A 86 -1.43 -19.92 -13.51
CA ILE A 86 -0.20 -20.59 -13.07
C ILE A 86 -0.52 -21.66 -12.01
N PHE A 87 -0.37 -21.34 -10.72
CA PHE A 87 -0.64 -22.26 -9.59
C PHE A 87 -1.74 -21.76 -8.64
N PHE A 88 -2.31 -20.57 -8.89
CA PHE A 88 -3.29 -19.98 -7.98
C PHE A 88 -4.69 -20.05 -8.57
N PRO A 89 -5.69 -20.57 -7.82
CA PRO A 89 -7.08 -20.53 -8.26
C PRO A 89 -7.61 -19.10 -8.16
N ILE A 90 -8.03 -18.56 -9.30
CA ILE A 90 -8.66 -17.24 -9.40
C ILE A 90 -10.16 -17.40 -9.56
N GLN A 91 -10.94 -16.92 -8.60
CA GLN A 91 -12.40 -16.90 -8.74
C GLN A 91 -12.85 -15.81 -9.72
N ILE A 92 -13.66 -16.21 -10.71
CA ILE A 92 -14.07 -15.35 -11.83
C ILE A 92 -14.96 -14.20 -11.35
N LEU A 93 -15.97 -14.51 -10.52
CA LEU A 93 -16.96 -13.54 -10.07
C LEU A 93 -16.31 -12.33 -9.35
N PRO A 94 -15.55 -12.51 -8.27
CA PRO A 94 -14.89 -11.40 -7.60
C PRO A 94 -13.80 -10.73 -8.44
N PHE A 95 -13.13 -11.48 -9.33
CA PHE A 95 -12.15 -10.90 -10.25
C PHE A 95 -12.78 -9.87 -11.20
N ILE A 96 -13.95 -10.17 -11.77
CA ILE A 96 -14.67 -9.23 -12.65
C ILE A 96 -14.99 -7.94 -11.88
N PHE A 97 -15.51 -8.06 -10.66
CA PHE A 97 -15.82 -6.89 -9.83
C PHE A 97 -14.56 -6.13 -9.39
N LEU A 98 -13.44 -6.83 -9.18
CA LEU A 98 -12.15 -6.21 -8.89
C LEU A 98 -11.66 -5.37 -10.08
N VAL A 99 -11.76 -5.87 -11.31
CA VAL A 99 -11.41 -5.11 -12.51
C VAL A 99 -12.28 -3.85 -12.63
N VAL A 100 -13.60 -3.98 -12.45
CA VAL A 100 -14.53 -2.83 -12.47
C VAL A 100 -14.17 -1.82 -11.38
N TYR A 101 -13.86 -2.30 -10.18
CA TYR A 101 -13.43 -1.47 -9.05
C TYR A 101 -12.14 -0.70 -9.37
N LEU A 102 -11.12 -1.37 -9.92
CA LEU A 102 -9.83 -0.77 -10.26
C LEU A 102 -9.97 0.30 -11.35
N ILE A 103 -10.74 0.03 -12.42
CA ILE A 103 -11.00 1.01 -13.48
C ILE A 103 -11.65 2.27 -12.88
N LYS A 104 -12.59 2.09 -11.96
CA LYS A 104 -13.35 3.17 -11.36
C LYS A 104 -12.54 4.03 -10.38
N TYR A 105 -11.68 3.41 -9.58
CA TYR A 105 -10.95 4.08 -8.51
C TYR A 105 -9.46 4.33 -8.85
N ARG A 106 -9.06 4.09 -10.10
CA ARG A 106 -7.68 4.23 -10.61
C ARG A 106 -6.97 5.49 -10.12
N GLU A 107 -7.56 6.66 -10.33
CA GLU A 107 -6.94 7.97 -10.00
C GLU A 107 -6.64 8.10 -8.50
N ARG A 108 -7.56 7.65 -7.64
CA ARG A 108 -7.36 7.74 -6.19
C ARG A 108 -6.38 6.69 -5.68
N ILE A 109 -6.31 5.54 -6.32
CA ILE A 109 -5.33 4.49 -5.97
C ILE A 109 -3.93 4.95 -6.36
N SER A 110 -3.76 5.55 -7.55
CA SER A 110 -2.46 6.09 -7.98
C SER A 110 -1.98 7.22 -7.07
N ASP A 111 -2.87 8.13 -6.66
CA ASP A 111 -2.48 9.23 -5.78
C ASP A 111 -2.00 8.75 -4.40
N LEU A 112 -2.63 7.72 -3.85
CA LEU A 112 -2.23 7.13 -2.57
C LEU A 112 -0.88 6.41 -2.68
N TYR A 113 -0.68 5.65 -3.76
CA TYR A 113 0.58 4.97 -4.03
C TYR A 113 1.73 5.97 -4.22
N PHE A 114 1.52 7.01 -5.02
CA PHE A 114 2.51 8.05 -5.25
C PHE A 114 2.84 8.82 -3.96
N ARG A 115 1.83 9.20 -3.16
CA ARG A 115 2.06 9.83 -1.86
C ARG A 115 2.79 8.93 -0.87
N SER A 116 2.54 7.62 -0.89
CA SER A 116 3.26 6.70 -0.01
C SER A 116 4.74 6.54 -0.37
N ILE A 117 5.05 6.55 -1.67
CA ILE A 117 6.44 6.52 -2.16
C ILE A 117 7.15 7.83 -1.79
N GLN A 118 6.52 8.96 -2.11
CA GLN A 118 7.12 10.27 -1.82
C GLN A 118 7.39 10.43 -0.31
N LYS A 119 6.45 9.99 0.54
CA LYS A 119 6.64 10.01 1.99
C LYS A 119 7.81 9.12 2.45
N SER A 120 8.01 7.94 1.84
CA SER A 120 9.13 7.08 2.21
C SER A 120 10.47 7.66 1.77
N GLU A 121 10.54 8.27 0.59
CA GLU A 121 11.75 8.95 0.10
C GLU A 121 12.12 10.15 0.98
N GLU A 122 11.13 10.98 1.36
CA GLU A 122 11.33 12.11 2.27
C GLU A 122 11.81 11.65 3.66
N GLU A 123 11.23 10.58 4.21
CA GLU A 123 11.63 10.00 5.50
C GLU A 123 13.04 9.40 5.45
N GLU A 124 13.41 8.75 4.34
CA GLU A 124 14.74 8.18 4.11
C GLU A 124 15.80 9.28 3.98
N GLN A 125 15.50 10.34 3.22
CA GLN A 125 16.37 11.50 3.07
C GLN A 125 16.56 12.22 4.41
N GLU A 126 15.50 12.45 5.18
CA GLU A 126 15.61 13.08 6.51
C GLU A 126 16.44 12.21 7.48
N TYR A 127 16.31 10.89 7.39
CA TYR A 127 17.13 9.97 8.17
C TYR A 127 18.62 10.04 7.77
N TYR A 128 18.91 10.06 6.47
CA TYR A 128 20.26 10.24 5.93
C TYR A 128 20.89 11.57 6.40
N ASP A 129 20.16 12.68 6.25
CA ASP A 129 20.63 14.02 6.61
C ASP A 129 20.93 14.14 8.12
N ARG A 130 20.09 13.52 8.97
CA ARG A 130 20.33 13.49 10.43
C ARG A 130 21.60 12.72 10.79
N LYS A 131 21.87 11.59 10.13
CA LYS A 131 23.12 10.84 10.33
C LYS A 131 24.33 11.63 9.85
N LEU A 132 24.24 12.20 8.64
CA LEU A 132 25.30 13.01 8.05
C LEU A 132 25.67 14.17 8.99
N LYS A 133 24.67 14.89 9.52
CA LYS A 133 24.89 15.98 10.49
C LYS A 133 25.60 15.50 11.76
N ARG A 134 25.18 14.38 12.35
CA ARG A 134 25.84 13.82 13.54
C ARG A 134 27.31 13.46 13.28
N PHE A 135 27.61 12.90 12.10
CA PHE A 135 28.99 12.60 11.73
C PHE A 135 29.81 13.87 11.51
N LYS A 136 29.25 14.90 10.86
CA LYS A 136 29.92 16.21 10.72
C LYS A 136 30.25 16.82 12.08
N GLU A 137 29.32 16.80 13.02
CA GLU A 137 29.55 17.28 14.40
C GLU A 137 30.67 16.48 15.07
N LYS A 138 30.59 15.15 15.01
CA LYS A 138 31.60 14.24 15.59
C LYS A 138 33.00 14.43 15.00
N PHE A 139 33.09 14.75 13.72
CA PHE A 139 34.37 14.88 13.00
C PHE A 139 34.85 16.32 12.87
N SER A 140 34.08 17.29 13.37
CA SER A 140 34.38 18.72 13.23
C SER A 140 35.72 19.13 13.87
N GLU A 141 36.12 18.44 14.93
CA GLU A 141 37.36 18.70 15.69
C GLU A 141 38.60 18.01 15.11
N LEU A 142 38.45 17.11 14.13
CA LEU A 142 39.57 16.38 13.55
C LEU A 142 40.43 17.30 12.67
N SER A 143 41.74 17.15 12.74
CA SER A 143 42.68 17.78 11.80
C SER A 143 42.63 17.08 10.43
N ASP A 144 43.09 17.78 9.39
CA ASP A 144 43.11 17.23 8.03
C ASP A 144 43.84 15.88 7.89
N PRO A 145 45.02 15.64 8.50
CA PRO A 145 45.65 14.32 8.46
C PRO A 145 44.85 13.24 9.22
N GLU A 146 44.11 13.60 10.28
CA GLU A 146 43.23 12.66 10.99
C GLU A 146 41.96 12.32 10.19
N ILE A 147 41.48 13.25 9.37
CA ILE A 147 40.38 13.00 8.44
C ILE A 147 40.83 12.04 7.34
N GLU A 148 42.04 12.24 6.80
CA GLU A 148 42.61 11.38 5.76
C GLU A 148 42.83 9.94 6.27
N ASP A 149 43.34 9.78 7.50
CA ASP A 149 43.46 8.47 8.15
C ASP A 149 42.08 7.79 8.31
N LYS A 150 41.05 8.55 8.72
CA LYS A 150 39.68 8.01 8.84
C LYS A 150 39.05 7.62 7.52
N LEU A 151 39.30 8.36 6.42
CA LEU A 151 38.76 8.04 5.10
C LEU A 151 39.29 6.70 4.56
N ASN A 152 40.48 6.29 5.00
CA ASN A 152 41.06 5.00 4.66
C ASN A 152 40.46 3.82 5.45
N GLN A 153 39.59 4.09 6.43
CA GLN A 153 38.91 3.06 7.21
C GLN A 153 37.56 2.67 6.57
N GLU A 154 37.05 1.50 6.96
CA GLU A 154 35.73 1.04 6.55
C GLU A 154 34.65 1.83 7.30
N LEU A 155 34.13 2.85 6.63
CA LEU A 155 33.10 3.75 7.13
C LEU A 155 31.78 3.56 6.40
N VAL A 156 30.68 3.78 7.12
CA VAL A 156 29.34 3.88 6.52
C VAL A 156 29.28 5.07 5.54
N PRO A 157 28.47 4.99 4.47
CA PRO A 157 28.42 6.03 3.43
C PRO A 157 28.20 7.44 3.98
N GLU A 158 27.32 7.59 4.97
CA GLU A 158 26.99 8.88 5.59
C GLU A 158 28.21 9.47 6.35
N ALA A 159 29.06 8.62 6.91
CA ALA A 159 30.27 9.04 7.61
C ALA A 159 31.38 9.45 6.64
N LYS A 160 31.53 8.72 5.51
CA LYS A 160 32.46 9.11 4.44
C LYS A 160 32.06 10.44 3.83
N GLN A 161 30.79 10.60 3.52
CA GLN A 161 30.24 11.84 2.96
C GLN A 161 30.44 13.02 3.92
N ALA A 162 30.24 12.84 5.23
CA ALA A 162 30.50 13.88 6.22
C ALA A 162 31.96 14.36 6.22
N LEU A 163 32.92 13.44 6.12
CA LEU A 163 34.36 13.75 6.08
C LEU A 163 34.74 14.49 4.78
N ILE A 164 34.22 14.05 3.64
CA ILE A 164 34.43 14.71 2.33
C ILE A 164 33.93 16.15 2.38
N GLU A 165 32.69 16.36 2.85
CA GLU A 165 32.11 17.70 2.94
C GLU A 165 32.84 18.60 3.95
N LEU A 166 33.45 18.05 5.00
CA LEU A 166 34.27 18.83 5.93
C LEU A 166 35.56 19.34 5.27
N ILE A 167 36.25 18.50 4.50
CA ILE A 167 37.46 18.90 3.74
C ILE A 167 37.11 19.98 2.71
N GLU A 168 36.05 19.78 1.93
CA GLU A 168 35.62 20.75 0.91
C GLU A 168 35.30 22.11 1.53
N ASN A 169 34.57 22.14 2.64
CA ASN A 169 34.24 23.38 3.35
C ASN A 169 35.47 24.09 3.92
N ARG A 170 36.49 23.34 4.38
CA ARG A 170 37.75 23.92 4.85
C ARG A 170 38.54 24.54 3.71
N ASN A 171 38.69 23.82 2.60
CA ASN A 171 39.40 24.30 1.41
C ASN A 171 38.76 25.56 0.80
N GLN A 172 37.42 25.64 0.76
CA GLN A 172 36.72 26.84 0.29
C GLN A 172 36.95 28.07 1.19
N LYS A 173 36.99 27.90 2.52
CA LYS A 173 37.31 28.99 3.45
C LYS A 173 38.74 29.51 3.30
N THR A 174 39.70 28.62 3.03
CA THR A 174 41.11 29.00 2.81
C THR A 174 41.30 29.80 1.52
N HIS A 175 40.51 29.50 0.48
CA HIS A 175 40.52 30.27 -0.78
C HIS A 175 39.84 31.65 -0.68
N HIS A 176 38.84 31.81 0.20
CA HIS A 176 38.16 33.09 0.38
C HIS A 176 38.95 34.10 1.24
N ASN A 177 39.84 33.63 2.13
CA ASN A 177 40.67 34.48 2.99
C ASN A 177 41.97 34.98 2.32
N ASN A 178 42.27 34.54 1.10
CA ASN A 178 43.49 34.89 0.35
C ASN A 178 43.22 35.89 -0.81
N ILE A 179 42.07 36.57 -0.80
CA ILE A 179 41.68 37.65 -1.72
C ILE A 179 41.43 38.91 -0.89
#